data_AF-A0A922L525-F1
#
_entry.id   AF-A0A922L525-F1
#
_cell.length_a   1.000
_cell.length_b   1.000
_cell.length_c   1.000
_cell.angle_alpha   90.00
_cell.angle_beta   90.00
_cell.angle_gamma   90.00
#
_symmetry.space_group_name_H-M   'P 1'
#
loop_
_entity.id
_entity.type
_entity.pdbx_description
1 polymer ?
#
loop_
_entity_poly.entity_id
_entity_poly.type
_entity_poly.pdbx_seq_one_letter_code
_entity_poly.pdbx_strand_id
1 'polypeptide(L)'
;MDFGDKFRLQITSTLNEEGYQDDSEWNPRDDTPNRADSFDYVMYGKTYRIEGDEGPHEATSMAAYASFGGLLMRLKGDSNNLHSFEVDKNIYLLMKKLKF
;
A
#
# COMPACT_ATOMS: atom_id res chain seq x y z
N MET A 1 -2.14 4.20 -18.67
CA MET A 1 -3.37 3.90 -17.92
C MET A 1 -4.48 4.54 -18.72
N ASP A 2 -5.26 3.70 -19.38
CA ASP A 2 -6.38 4.09 -20.22
C ASP A 2 -7.68 3.75 -19.50
N PHE A 3 -8.77 4.41 -19.89
CA PHE A 3 -10.08 4.11 -19.33
C PHE A 3 -10.45 2.64 -19.59
N GLY A 4 -10.83 1.93 -18.52
CA GLY A 4 -11.16 0.50 -18.58
C GLY A 4 -9.99 -0.45 -18.33
N ASP A 5 -8.76 0.06 -18.17
CA ASP A 5 -7.62 -0.76 -17.76
C ASP A 5 -7.88 -1.42 -16.39
N LYS A 6 -7.60 -2.72 -16.32
CA LYS A 6 -7.57 -3.45 -15.06
C LYS A 6 -6.14 -3.51 -14.56
N PHE A 7 -5.97 -3.34 -13.26
CA PHE A 7 -4.67 -3.43 -12.62
C PHE A 7 -4.79 -4.21 -11.31
N ARG A 8 -3.69 -4.85 -10.94
CA ARG A 8 -3.51 -5.41 -9.61
C ARG A 8 -2.76 -4.39 -8.77
N LEU A 9 -3.30 -4.07 -7.61
CA LEU A 9 -2.67 -3.20 -6.61
C LEU A 9 -2.43 -4.01 -5.34
N GLN A 10 -1.24 -3.87 -4.77
CA GLN A 10 -0.84 -4.48 -3.51
C GLN A 10 -0.18 -3.45 -2.62
N ILE A 11 -0.53 -3.46 -1.33
CA ILE A 11 0.10 -2.62 -0.32
C ILE A 11 0.79 -3.52 0.68
N THR A 12 2.03 -3.20 1.04
CA THR A 12 2.82 -4.00 1.98
C THR A 12 3.76 -3.12 2.79
N SER A 13 4.17 -3.58 3.96
CA SER A 13 5.14 -2.89 4.82
C SER A 13 6.60 -3.22 4.50
N THR A 14 6.86 -4.28 3.71
CA THR A 14 8.21 -4.74 3.34
C THR A 14 8.23 -5.31 1.93
N LEU A 15 9.31 -5.03 1.20
CA LEU A 15 9.57 -5.60 -0.13
C LEU A 15 10.16 -7.02 -0.05
N ASN A 16 10.77 -7.37 1.09
CA ASN A 16 11.38 -8.67 1.33
C ASN A 16 10.31 -9.76 1.43
N GLU A 17 10.52 -10.88 0.74
CA GLU A 17 9.59 -12.00 0.79
C GLU A 17 9.61 -12.71 2.14
N GLU A 18 10.75 -12.69 2.84
CA GLU A 18 10.97 -13.36 4.13
C GLU A 18 10.45 -12.57 5.35
N GLY A 19 9.86 -11.39 5.15
CA GLY A 19 9.19 -10.66 6.23
C GLY A 19 10.11 -9.97 7.24
N TYR A 20 11.42 -9.90 6.97
CA TYR A 20 12.32 -9.05 7.74
C TYR A 20 11.92 -7.57 7.56
N GLN A 21 12.02 -6.82 8.67
CA GLN A 21 11.78 -5.38 8.67
C GLN A 21 12.79 -4.76 7.71
N ASP A 22 12.29 -3.96 6.78
CA ASP A 22 13.13 -3.31 5.79
C ASP A 22 14.07 -2.34 6.51
N ASP A 23 15.38 -2.58 6.40
CA ASP A 23 16.37 -1.64 6.89
C ASP A 23 16.18 -0.37 6.07
N SER A 24 16.11 0.78 6.73
CA SER A 24 15.61 2.03 6.16
C SER A 24 16.51 2.62 5.05
N GLU A 25 17.48 1.86 4.57
CA GLU A 25 18.52 2.22 3.65
C GLU A 25 18.28 1.55 2.30
N TRP A 26 17.74 2.33 1.36
CA TRP A 26 17.59 1.90 -0.02
C TRP A 26 18.97 1.75 -0.68
N ASN A 27 19.31 0.53 -1.08
CA ASN A 27 20.54 0.24 -1.82
C ASN A 27 20.24 -0.05 -3.31
N PRO A 28 20.56 0.87 -4.24
CA PRO A 28 20.31 0.67 -5.67
C PRO A 28 21.20 -0.39 -6.32
N ARG A 29 22.20 -0.91 -5.59
CA ARG A 29 23.08 -2.01 -6.05
C ARG A 29 22.66 -3.37 -5.50
N ASP A 30 21.64 -3.41 -4.66
CA ASP A 30 21.09 -4.66 -4.18
C ASP A 30 20.27 -5.30 -5.30
N ASP A 31 20.74 -6.44 -5.80
CA ASP A 31 20.09 -7.24 -6.85
C ASP A 31 19.33 -8.43 -6.24
N THR A 32 19.00 -8.34 -4.95
CA THR A 32 18.21 -9.36 -4.26
C THR A 32 16.80 -9.37 -4.83
N PRO A 33 16.33 -10.53 -5.34
CA PRO A 33 14.97 -10.67 -5.85
C PRO A 33 13.96 -10.31 -4.77
N ASN A 34 13.00 -9.46 -5.09
CA ASN A 34 12.02 -8.99 -4.12
C ASN A 34 10.64 -8.80 -4.77
N ARG A 35 9.64 -8.47 -3.95
CA ARG A 35 8.26 -8.33 -4.44
C ARG A 35 8.10 -7.28 -5.54
N ALA A 36 8.95 -6.26 -5.59
CA ALA A 36 8.91 -5.21 -6.61
C ALA A 36 9.08 -5.75 -8.03
N ASP A 37 9.91 -6.78 -8.22
CA ASP A 37 10.29 -7.30 -9.55
C ASP A 37 9.10 -7.83 -10.35
N SER A 38 8.04 -8.22 -9.66
CA SER A 38 6.80 -8.71 -10.27
C SER A 38 5.84 -7.60 -10.71
N PHE A 39 6.09 -6.34 -10.36
CA PHE A 39 5.18 -5.20 -10.57
C PHE A 39 5.79 -4.15 -11.49
N ASP A 40 4.94 -3.44 -12.22
CA ASP A 40 5.38 -2.42 -13.19
C ASP A 40 5.64 -1.06 -12.53
N TYR A 41 5.10 -0.85 -11.33
CA TYR A 41 5.13 0.42 -10.63
C TYR A 41 5.21 0.22 -9.12
N VAL A 42 6.15 0.92 -8.47
CA VAL A 42 6.37 0.86 -7.03
C VAL A 42 6.50 2.28 -6.46
N MET A 43 5.82 2.54 -5.35
CA MET A 43 5.97 3.78 -4.57
C MET A 43 6.25 3.47 -3.11
N TYR A 44 7.06 4.31 -2.49
CA TYR A 44 7.28 4.33 -1.04
C TYR A 44 6.61 5.54 -0.42
N GLY A 45 5.90 5.33 0.68
CA GLY A 45 5.13 6.37 1.34
C GLY A 45 4.79 6.01 2.77
N LYS A 46 3.93 6.84 3.36
CA LYS A 46 3.55 6.73 4.76
C LYS A 46 2.06 6.97 4.93
N THR A 47 1.43 6.14 5.76
CA THR A 47 0.05 6.36 6.19
C THR A 47 0.02 7.47 7.22
N TYR A 48 -0.79 8.51 6.99
CA TYR A 48 -0.82 9.68 7.89
C TYR A 48 -2.16 9.85 8.62
N ARG A 49 -3.23 9.23 8.13
CA ARG A 49 -4.56 9.33 8.73
C ARG A 49 -5.34 8.06 8.47
N ILE A 50 -6.07 7.60 9.47
CA ILE A 50 -7.07 6.54 9.35
C ILE A 50 -8.35 7.06 9.98
N GLU A 51 -9.46 6.88 9.28
CA GLU A 51 -10.81 7.20 9.76
C GLU A 51 -11.57 5.89 9.92
N GLY A 52 -12.05 5.62 11.12
CA GLY A 52 -13.08 4.62 11.38
C GLY A 52 -14.42 5.31 11.56
N ASP A 53 -15.49 4.75 10.99
CA ASP A 53 -16.84 5.23 11.27
C ASP A 53 -17.25 4.72 12.67
N GLU A 54 -17.06 5.54 13.70
CA GLU A 54 -17.48 5.26 15.10
C GLU A 54 -18.99 5.51 15.31
N GLY A 55 -19.81 5.17 14.31
CA GLY A 55 -21.26 5.23 14.41
C GLY A 55 -21.78 4.02 15.21
N PRO A 56 -22.68 4.20 16.19
CA PRO A 56 -23.13 3.11 17.08
C PRO A 56 -23.92 2.00 16.37
N HIS A 57 -24.19 2.10 15.06
CA HIS A 57 -25.01 1.14 14.31
C HIS A 57 -24.35 0.52 13.08
N GLU A 58 -23.12 0.88 12.68
CA GLU A 58 -22.47 0.24 11.53
C GLU A 58 -20.95 0.54 11.51
N ALA A 59 -20.17 -0.18 12.33
CA ALA A 59 -18.71 -0.15 12.28
C ALA A 59 -18.15 -0.91 11.06
N THR A 60 -18.76 -0.73 9.89
CA THR A 60 -18.47 -1.54 8.69
C THR A 60 -17.46 -0.86 7.78
N SER A 61 -17.41 0.47 7.69
CA SER A 61 -16.52 1.17 6.74
C SER A 61 -15.37 1.93 7.41
N MET A 62 -14.15 1.75 6.89
CA MET A 62 -12.94 2.48 7.26
C MET A 62 -12.33 3.16 6.03
N ALA A 63 -11.62 4.27 6.24
CA ALA A 63 -10.83 4.94 5.22
C ALA A 63 -9.39 5.20 5.70
N ALA A 64 -8.41 4.71 4.96
CA ALA A 64 -6.98 4.97 5.18
C ALA A 64 -6.48 6.01 4.17
N TYR A 65 -5.65 6.94 4.65
CA TYR A 65 -5.00 7.97 3.85
C TYR A 65 -3.49 7.81 3.93
N ALA A 66 -2.85 7.81 2.76
CA ALA A 66 -1.41 7.69 2.63
C ALA A 66 -0.84 8.78 1.72
N SER A 67 0.42 9.13 1.96
CA SER A 67 1.20 10.06 1.16
C SER A 67 2.47 9.38 0.65
N PHE A 68 2.69 9.44 -0.66
CA PHE A 68 3.86 8.91 -1.35
C PHE A 68 4.67 10.09 -1.91
N GLY A 69 5.46 10.75 -1.06
CA GLY A 69 6.28 11.90 -1.47
C GLY A 69 5.49 13.11 -1.99
N GLY A 70 4.25 13.31 -1.51
CA GLY A 70 3.34 14.39 -1.97
C GLY A 70 2.20 13.89 -2.84
N LEU A 71 2.24 12.65 -3.33
CA LEU A 71 1.11 12.00 -3.98
C LEU A 71 0.15 11.44 -2.93
N LEU A 72 -1.09 11.91 -2.92
CA LEU A 72 -2.10 11.51 -1.95
C LEU A 72 -2.92 10.32 -2.43
N MET A 73 -3.18 9.37 -1.54
CA MET A 73 -4.06 8.23 -1.77
C MET A 73 -5.10 8.12 -0.65
N ARG A 74 -6.33 7.77 -1.02
CA ARG A 74 -7.41 7.41 -0.10
C ARG A 74 -7.93 6.02 -0.45
N LEU A 75 -7.85 5.09 0.48
CA LEU A 75 -8.41 3.75 0.37
C LEU A 75 -9.59 3.63 1.33
N LYS A 76 -10.81 3.42 0.81
CA LYS A 76 -12.01 3.17 1.62
C LYS A 76 -12.48 1.74 1.40
N GLY A 77 -12.80 1.03 2.46
CA GLY A 77 -13.28 -0.34 2.41
C GLY A 77 -13.79 -0.83 3.74
N ASP A 78 -14.09 -2.11 3.83
CA ASP A 78 -14.55 -2.71 5.07
C ASP A 78 -13.43 -2.75 6.13
N SER A 79 -13.80 -2.55 7.39
CA SER A 79 -12.88 -2.55 8.53
C SER A 79 -11.95 -3.78 8.58
N ASN A 80 -12.49 -4.97 8.27
CA ASN A 80 -11.73 -6.23 8.26
C ASN A 80 -10.57 -6.23 7.25
N ASN A 81 -10.70 -5.54 6.12
CA ASN A 81 -9.66 -5.47 5.10
C ASN A 81 -8.63 -4.38 5.39
N LEU A 82 -9.00 -3.38 6.19
CA LEU A 82 -8.15 -2.22 6.51
C LEU A 82 -7.46 -2.32 7.87
N HIS A 83 -7.69 -3.38 8.65
CA HIS A 83 -7.06 -3.57 9.96
C HIS A 83 -5.52 -3.64 9.89
N SER A 84 -4.94 -3.98 8.74
CA SER A 84 -3.49 -4.00 8.55
C SER A 84 -2.87 -2.60 8.38
N PHE A 85 -3.68 -1.54 8.27
CA PHE A 85 -3.18 -0.17 8.19
C PHE A 85 -3.04 0.43 9.58
N GLU A 86 -1.86 0.97 9.85
CA GLU A 86 -1.57 1.74 11.05
C GLU A 86 -1.09 3.13 10.66
N VAL A 87 -1.45 4.13 11.48
CA VAL A 87 -0.94 5.50 11.32
C VAL A 87 0.56 5.51 11.57
N ASP A 88 1.25 6.37 10.84
CA ASP A 88 2.68 6.55 10.91
C ASP A 88 3.54 5.36 10.45
N LYS A 89 2.94 4.36 9.78
CA LYS A 89 3.70 3.27 9.15
C LYS A 89 4.12 3.60 7.73
N ASN A 90 5.35 3.20 7.43
CA ASN A 90 5.89 3.20 6.08
C ASN A 90 5.25 2.05 5.29
N ILE A 91 4.84 2.34 4.07
CA ILE A 91 4.18 1.40 3.18
C ILE A 91 4.74 1.50 1.76
N TYR A 92 4.76 0.35 1.11
CA TYR A 92 5.05 0.19 -0.31
C TYR A 92 3.74 -0.05 -1.05
N LEU A 93 3.50 0.72 -2.10
CA LEU A 93 2.43 0.49 -3.06
C LEU A 93 3.03 -0.12 -4.31
N LEU A 94 2.57 -1.32 -4.67
CA LEU A 94 2.97 -2.04 -5.85
C LEU A 94 1.78 -2.16 -6.80
N MET A 95 1.99 -1.86 -8.07
CA MET A 95 0.94 -1.90 -9.08
C MET A 95 1.43 -2.55 -10.38
N LYS A 96 0.61 -3.44 -10.94
CA LYS A 96 0.86 -4.13 -12.20
C LYS A 96 -0.35 -4.01 -13.10
N LYS A 97 -0.16 -3.62 -14.37
CA LYS A 97 -1.25 -3.60 -15.34
C LYS A 97 -1.61 -5.04 -15.72
N LEU A 98 -2.89 -5.39 -15.66
CA LEU A 98 -3.36 -6.68 -16.13
C LEU A 98 -3.61 -6.56 -17.64
N LYS A 99 -2.80 -7.26 -18.43
CA LYS A 99 -3.06 -7.45 -19.86
C LYS A 99 -3.98 -8.66 -19.98
N PHE A 100 -5.16 -8.45 -20.54
CA PHE A 100 -6.03 -9.52 -21.03
C PHE A 100 -5.79 -9.68 -22.53
#